data_AF-A0A523S3Z8-F1
#
_entry.id   AF-A0A523S3Z8-F1
#
_cell.length_a   1.000
_cell.length_b   1.000
_cell.length_c   1.000
_cell.angle_alpha   90.00
_cell.angle_beta   90.00
_cell.angle_gamma   90.00
#
_symmetry.space_group_name_H-M   'P 1'
#
loop_
_entity.id
_entity.type
_entity.pdbx_description
1 polymer ?
#
loop_
_entity_poly.entity_id
_entity_poly.type
_entity_poly.pdbx_seq_one_letter_code
_entity_poly.pdbx_strand_id
1 'polypeptide(L)' 'MKWLQCPVCKQTIYWKIPEAALKEVKRFPASVIVKHDDHYLIVYLDSHLQLADTEIASAFVEGSTQKKD' A
#
# COMPACT_ATOMS: atom_id res chain seq x y z
N MET A 1 2.85 14.45 5.36
CA MET A 1 3.91 13.74 4.63
C MET A 1 4.33 12.54 5.46
N LYS A 2 4.50 11.37 4.85
CA LYS A 2 4.95 10.14 5.52
C LYS A 2 6.26 9.70 4.88
N TRP A 3 7.02 8.87 5.60
CA TRP A 3 8.23 8.25 5.08
C TRP A 3 8.23 6.77 5.43
N LEU A 4 8.92 5.98 4.60
CA LEU A 4 9.22 4.57 4.87
C LEU A 4 10.51 4.20 4.14
N GLN A 5 11.17 3.13 4.58
CA GLN A 5 12.31 2.59 3.85
C GLN A 5 11.83 1.54 2.86
N CYS A 6 12.20 1.67 1.58
CA CYS A 6 11.93 0.64 0.58
C CYS A 6 12.55 -0.68 1.08
N PRO A 7 11.78 -1.76 1.28
CA PRO A 7 12.36 -2.96 1.83
C PRO A 7 13.21 -3.73 0.79
N VAL A 8 13.10 -3.38 -0.50
CA VAL A 8 13.93 -3.92 -1.59
C VAL A 8 15.29 -3.21 -1.66
N CYS A 9 15.32 -1.92 -2.01
CA CYS A 9 16.58 -1.19 -2.26
C CYS A 9 17.11 -0.40 -1.05
N LYS A 10 16.41 -0.41 0.08
CA LYS A 10 16.75 0.28 1.33
C LYS A 10 16.82 1.81 1.25
N GLN A 11 16.38 2.42 0.15
CA GLN A 11 16.24 3.87 0.04
C GLN A 11 15.06 4.38 0.85
N THR A 12 15.19 5.58 1.41
CA THR A 12 14.09 6.27 2.10
C THR A 12 13.15 6.91 1.09
N ILE A 13 11.88 6.56 1.16
CA ILE A 13 10.82 7.10 0.31
C ILE A 13 10.01 8.11 1.14
N TYR A 14 9.82 9.30 0.59
CA TYR A 14 8.89 10.30 1.13
C TYR A 14 7.67 10.38 0.23
N TRP A 15 6.48 10.30 0.81
CA TRP A 15 5.24 10.25 0.05
C TRP A 15 4.10 10.98 0.76
N LYS A 16 3.08 11.31 -0.03
CA LYS A 16 1.86 11.98 0.45
C LYS A 16 0.72 10.96 0.49
N ILE A 17 -0.03 10.98 1.59
CA ILE A 17 -1.24 10.18 1.72
C ILE A 17 -2.30 10.75 0.77
N PRO A 18 -2.94 9.92 -0.08
CA PRO A 18 -4.00 10.38 -0.97
C PRO A 18 -5.33 10.55 -0.20
N GLU A 19 -5.39 11.54 0.70
CA GLU A 19 -6.51 11.74 1.64
C GLU A 19 -7.88 11.77 0.96
N ALA A 20 -7.99 12.39 -0.24
CA ALA A 20 -9.23 12.45 -0.99
C ALA A 20 -9.74 11.06 -1.42
N ALA A 21 -8.84 10.17 -1.86
CA ALA A 21 -9.19 8.80 -2.24
C ALA A 21 -9.57 7.94 -1.03
N LEU A 22 -8.96 8.22 0.13
CA LEU A 22 -9.22 7.46 1.36
C LEU A 22 -10.56 7.79 2.01
N LYS A 23 -11.19 8.93 1.70
CA LYS A 23 -12.55 9.26 2.17
C LYS A 23 -13.61 8.27 1.70
N GLU A 24 -13.38 7.63 0.56
CA GLU A 24 -14.31 6.64 -0.02
C GLU A 24 -14.07 5.22 0.51
N VAL A 25 -13.00 5.01 1.29
CA VAL A 25 -12.65 3.70 1.82
C VAL A 25 -13.55 3.37 3.01
N LYS A 26 -14.28 2.25 2.91
CA LYS A 26 -15.25 1.80 3.92
C LYS A 26 -14.67 0.91 5.02
N ARG A 27 -13.45 0.39 4.83
CA ARG A 27 -12.83 -0.61 5.71
C ARG A 27 -11.34 -0.36 5.85
N PHE A 28 -10.84 -0.58 7.06
CA PHE A 28 -9.43 -0.45 7.40
C PHE A 28 -8.87 -1.80 7.87
N PRO A 29 -7.55 -2.05 7.71
CA PRO A 29 -6.57 -1.16 7.09
C PRO A 29 -6.77 -0.99 5.58
N ALA A 30 -6.57 0.23 5.08
CA ALA A 30 -6.70 0.59 3.67
C ALA A 30 -5.36 0.35 2.96
N SER A 31 -5.37 -0.45 1.89
CA SER A 31 -4.17 -0.65 1.07
C SER A 31 -3.97 0.51 0.09
N VAL A 32 -2.75 1.04 0.04
CA VAL A 32 -2.30 2.06 -0.90
C VAL A 32 -1.10 1.51 -1.64
N ILE A 33 -1.19 1.44 -2.96
CA ILE A 33 -0.07 1.01 -3.80
C ILE A 33 0.84 2.22 -4.02
N VAL A 34 2.07 2.13 -3.53
CA VAL A 34 3.13 3.12 -3.73
C VAL A 34 4.14 2.53 -4.71
N LYS A 35 4.30 3.17 -5.87
CA LYS A 35 5.34 2.81 -6.85
C LYS A 35 6.62 3.57 -6.53
N HIS A 36 7.71 2.83 -6.30
CA HIS A 36 9.06 3.35 -6.13
C HIS A 36 9.97 2.69 -7.16
N ASP A 37 10.28 3.41 -8.24
CA ASP A 37 10.94 2.88 -9.45
C ASP A 37 10.20 1.65 -10.03
N ASP A 38 10.82 0.47 -9.99
CA ASP A 38 10.25 -0.82 -10.39
C ASP A 38 9.69 -1.62 -9.20
N HIS A 39 9.72 -1.08 -7.98
CA HIS A 39 9.16 -1.70 -6.79
C HIS A 39 7.72 -1.24 -6.53
N TYR A 40 6.81 -2.20 -6.39
CA TYR A 40 5.45 -1.96 -5.94
C TYR A 40 5.35 -2.27 -4.44
N LEU A 41 5.11 -1.23 -3.65
CA LEU A 41 4.91 -1.34 -2.22
C LEU A 41 3.41 -1.27 -1.92
N ILE A 42 2.92 -2.22 -1.13
CA ILE A 42 1.56 -2.19 -0.62
C ILE A 42 1.64 -1.63 0.79
N VAL A 43 1.17 -0.41 0.96
CA VAL A 43 1.19 0.30 2.23
C VAL A 43 -0.18 0.24 2.86
N TYR A 44 -0.27 -0.25 4.09
CA TYR A 44 -1.52 -0.33 4.83
C TYR A 44 -1.64 0.87 5.76
N LEU A 45 -2.72 1.62 5.62
CA LEU A 45 -3.05 2.74 6.50
C LEU A 45 -4.19 2.35 7.45
N ASP A 46 -4.09 2.73 8.72
CA ASP A 46 -5.17 2.57 9.68
C ASP A 46 -6.25 3.67 9.53
N SER A 47 -7.30 3.62 10.36
CA SER A 47 -8.39 4.60 10.35
C SER A 47 -7.96 6.04 10.72
N HIS A 48 -6.78 6.21 11.29
CA HIS A 48 -6.18 7.51 11.62
C HIS A 48 -5.11 7.92 10.60
N LEU A 49 -5.07 7.25 9.43
CA LEU A 49 -4.11 7.47 8.36
C LEU A 49 -2.64 7.30 8.80
N GLN A 50 -2.42 6.47 9.81
CA GLN A 50 -1.10 6.05 10.25
C GLN A 50 -0.66 4.80 9.49
N LEU A 51 0.65 4.67 9.30
CA LEU A 51 1.22 3.47 8.70
C LEU A 51 1.02 2.29 9.66
N ALA A 52 0.20 1.32 9.25
CA ALA A 52 -0.04 0.10 10.00
C ALA A 52 0.96 -1.00 9.62
N ASP A 53 1.20 -1.18 8.32
CA ASP A 53 2.13 -2.18 7.80
C ASP A 53 2.60 -1.85 6.38
N THR A 54 3.59 -2.57 5.87
CA THR A 54 4.08 -2.46 4.49
C THR A 54 4.52 -3.81 3.94
N GLU A 55 3.98 -4.19 2.80
CA GLU A 55 4.38 -5.37 2.03
C GLU A 55 5.00 -4.95 0.69
N ILE A 56 5.69 -5.90 0.03
CA ILE A 56 6.24 -5.70 -1.31
C ILE A 56 5.60 -6.71 -2.24
N ALA A 57 5.08 -6.24 -3.36
CA ALA A 57 4.74 -7.07 -4.51
C ALA A 57 5.92 -7.08 -5.50
N SER A 58 7.02 -7.76 -5.14
CA SER A 58 8.24 -7.80 -5.98
C SER A 58 8.07 -8.74 -7.17
N ALA A 59 7.28 -9.79 -7.00
CA ALA A 59 6.79 -10.68 -8.04
C ALA A 59 5.38 -11.14 -7.64
N PHE A 60 4.42 -11.04 -8.57
CA PHE A 60 3.06 -11.52 -8.34
C PHE A 60 2.49 -12.17 -9.60
N VAL A 61 1.51 -13.04 -9.40
CA VAL A 61 0.66 -13.58 -10.46
C VAL A 61 -0.79 -13.23 -10.12
N GLU A 62 -1.59 -12.93 -11.13
CA GLU A 62 -3.00 -12.64 -10.93
C GLU A 62 -3.78 -13.94 -10.70
N GLY A 63 -4.58 -13.98 -9.62
CA GLY A 63 -5.52 -15.06 -9.34
C GLY A 63 -6.96 -14.61 -9.59
N SER A 64 -7.77 -15.47 -10.21
CA SER A 64 -9.20 -15.25 -10.38
C SER A 64 -9.99 -15.79 -9.18
N THR A 65 -11.04 -15.08 -8.74
CA THR A 65 -11.97 -15.60 -7.73
C THR A 65 -13.00 -16.54 -8.37
N GLN A 66 -13.37 -17.60 -7.66
CA GLN A 66 -14.55 -18.40 -7.99
C GLN A 66 -15.59 -18.19 -6.89
N LYS A 67 -16.82 -17.86 -7.28
CA LYS A 67 -17.96 -17.97 -6.36
C LYS A 67 -18.28 -19.46 -6.22
N LYS A 68 -18.32 -19.95 -4.98
CA LYS A 68 -19.06 -21.17 -4.67
C LYS A 68 -20.53 -20.77 -4.56
N ASP A 69 -21.36 -21.37 -5.40
CA ASP A 69 -22.82 -21.31 -5.29
C ASP A 69 -23.31 -22.00 -4.01
#